data_AF-A0A1D3TND7-F1
#
_entry.id   AF-A0A1D3TND7-F1
#
_cell.length_a   1.000
_cell.length_b   1.000
_cell.length_c   1.000
_cell.angle_alpha   90.00
_cell.angle_beta   90.00
_cell.angle_gamma   90.00
#
_symmetry.space_group_name_H-M   'P 1'
#
loop_
_entity.id
_entity.type
_entity.pdbx_description
1 polymer ?
#
loop_
_entity_poly.entity_id
_entity_poly.type
_entity_poly.pdbx_seq_one_letter_code
_entity_poly.pdbx_strand_id
1 'polypeptide(L)' 'MSPSNFSQQFKLITDQTPKEYMTRLRLMKAKQFLKNLSVTDTAYELGYDNISHFIRLFKQEYGMTPKQYQLNQSSIK' A
#
# COMPACT_ATOMS: atom_id res chain seq x y z
N MET A 1 -9.49 21.61 -15.09
CA MET A 1 -8.01 21.49 -15.03
C MET A 1 -7.58 20.37 -15.97
N SER A 2 -6.49 20.54 -16.72
CA SER A 2 -5.93 19.44 -17.51
C SER A 2 -5.24 18.40 -16.59
N PRO A 3 -5.20 17.11 -16.98
CA PRO A 3 -4.51 16.07 -16.22
C PRO A 3 -3.03 16.38 -15.93
N SER A 4 -2.38 17.11 -16.84
CA SER A 4 -0.98 17.55 -16.72
C SER A 4 -0.81 18.62 -15.63
N ASN A 5 -1.70 19.63 -15.59
CA ASN A 5 -1.64 20.67 -14.56
C ASN A 5 -1.92 20.11 -13.16
N PHE A 6 -2.86 19.16 -13.04
CA PHE A 6 -3.14 18.50 -11.76
C PHE A 6 -1.94 17.71 -11.24
N SER A 7 -1.30 16.90 -12.10
CA SER A 7 -0.15 16.08 -11.70
C SER A 7 1.04 16.95 -11.26
N GLN A 8 1.25 18.08 -11.93
CA GLN A 8 2.34 19.01 -11.62
C GLN A 8 2.08 19.76 -10.31
N GLN A 9 0.86 20.26 -10.10
CA GLN A 9 0.47 20.90 -8.83
C GLN A 9 0.48 19.91 -7.66
N PHE A 10 0.04 18.67 -7.87
CA PHE A 10 0.04 17.64 -6.84
C PHE A 10 1.46 17.29 -6.38
N LYS A 11 2.39 17.14 -7.34
CA LYS A 11 3.80 16.89 -7.02
C LYS A 11 4.44 18.06 -6.28
N LEU A 12 4.09 19.31 -6.62
CA LEU A 12 4.61 20.49 -5.91
C LEU A 12 4.16 20.54 -4.44
N ILE A 13 3.01 19.96 -4.10
CA ILE A 13 2.46 19.99 -2.74
C ILE A 13 2.91 18.75 -1.93
N THR A 14 3.05 17.59 -2.58
CA THR A 14 3.23 16.30 -1.89
C THR A 14 4.59 15.65 -2.12
N ASP A 15 5.43 16.22 -2.99
CA ASP A 15 6.67 15.64 -3.53
C ASP A 15 6.49 14.26 -4.21
N GLN A 16 5.24 13.84 -4.41
CA GLN A 16 4.88 12.54 -4.95
C GLN A 16 3.96 12.70 -6.15
N THR A 17 4.03 11.77 -7.09
CA THR A 17 3.00 11.67 -8.12
C THR A 17 1.69 11.19 -7.49
N PRO A 18 0.52 11.54 -8.07
CA PRO A 18 -0.77 11.03 -7.58
C PRO A 18 -0.82 9.50 -7.47
N LYS A 19 -0.14 8.78 -8.38
CA LYS A 19 -0.07 7.33 -8.39
C LYS A 19 0.73 6.76 -7.22
N GLU A 20 1.88 7.36 -6.91
CA GLU A 20 2.70 6.99 -5.75
C GLU A 20 1.94 7.24 -4.45
N TYR A 21 1.30 8.41 -4.33
CA TYR A 21 0.49 8.74 -3.17
C TYR A 21 -0.66 7.76 -2.97
N MET A 22 -1.38 7.42 -4.04
CA MET A 22 -2.47 6.43 -3.98
C MET A 22 -1.95 5.04 -3.59
N THR A 23 -0.77 4.65 -4.07
CA THR A 23 -0.12 3.40 -3.69
C THR A 23 0.22 3.39 -2.21
N ARG A 24 0.79 4.48 -1.69
CA ARG A 24 1.10 4.64 -0.27
C ARG A 24 -0.16 4.55 0.59
N LEU A 25 -1.24 5.22 0.21
CA LEU A 25 -2.53 5.15 0.92
C LEU A 25 -3.09 3.71 0.97
N ARG A 26 -3.05 2.99 -0.15
CA ARG A 26 -3.46 1.58 -0.19
C ARG A 26 -2.61 0.73 0.75
N LEU A 27 -1.29 0.92 0.75
CA LEU A 27 -0.37 0.20 1.63
C LEU A 27 -0.55 0.57 3.11
N MET A 28 -0.94 1.81 3.44
CA MET A 28 -1.34 2.18 4.80
C MET A 28 -2.61 1.44 5.24
N LYS A 29 -3.61 1.35 4.36
CA LYS A 29 -4.84 0.60 4.63
C LYS A 29 -4.58 -0.91 4.76
N ALA A 30 -3.63 -1.45 3.99
CA ALA A 30 -3.20 -2.85 4.08
C ALA A 30 -2.81 -3.27 5.50
N LYS A 31 -2.11 -2.40 6.26
CA LYS A 31 -1.72 -2.69 7.65
C LYS A 31 -2.92 -2.91 8.57
N GLN A 32 -4.04 -2.25 8.30
CA GLN A 32 -5.28 -2.44 9.06
C GLN A 32 -5.97 -3.75 8.68
N PHE A 33 -5.96 -4.08 7.39
CA PHE A 33 -6.61 -5.28 6.85
C PHE A 33 -5.87 -6.56 7.23
N LEU A 34 -4.54 -6.54 7.25
CA LEU A 34 -3.71 -7.68 7.67
C LEU A 34 -3.96 -8.16 9.10
N LYS A 35 -4.68 -7.39 9.93
CA LYS A 35 -5.10 -7.80 11.27
C LYS A 35 -6.17 -8.89 11.26
N ASN A 36 -7.05 -8.86 10.27
CA ASN A 36 -8.27 -9.67 10.23
C ASN A 36 -8.38 -10.50 8.93
N LEU A 37 -7.59 -10.17 7.91
CA LEU A 37 -7.65 -10.80 6.59
C LEU A 37 -6.33 -11.51 6.25
N SER A 38 -6.40 -12.47 5.33
CA SER A 38 -5.18 -13.05 4.76
C SER A 38 -4.45 -12.03 3.87
N VAL A 39 -3.18 -12.30 3.58
CA VAL A 39 -2.38 -11.47 2.65
C VAL A 39 -3.05 -11.39 1.27
N THR A 40 -3.63 -12.50 0.83
CA THR A 40 -4.31 -12.63 -0.47
C THR A 40 -5.57 -11.78 -0.50
N ASP A 41 -6.45 -11.92 0.50
CA ASP A 41 -7.70 -11.16 0.57
C ASP A 41 -7.42 -9.67 0.72
N THR A 42 -6.40 -9.31 1.51
CA THR A 42 -5.96 -7.91 1.64
C THR A 42 -5.53 -7.33 0.29
N ALA A 43 -4.81 -8.09 -0.54
CA ALA A 43 -4.38 -7.62 -1.85
C ALA A 43 -5.59 -7.36 -2.76
N TYR A 44 -6.54 -8.28 -2.80
CA TYR A 44 -7.77 -8.15 -3.60
C TYR A 44 -8.66 -7.00 -3.13
N GLU A 45 -8.87 -6.85 -1.82
CA GLU A 45 -9.65 -5.74 -1.23
C GLU A 45 -9.05 -4.35 -1.52
N LEU A 46 -7.74 -4.29 -1.78
CA LEU A 46 -7.05 -3.05 -2.14
C LEU A 46 -6.97 -2.82 -3.67
N GLY A 47 -7.56 -3.72 -4.46
CA GLY A 47 -7.60 -3.65 -5.91
C GLY A 47 -6.30 -4.05 -6.59
N TYR A 48 -5.53 -4.97 -6.00
CA TYR A 48 -4.36 -5.56 -6.65
C TYR A 48 -4.70 -6.91 -7.26
N ASP A 49 -4.62 -7.00 -8.59
CA ASP A 49 -4.78 -8.28 -9.31
C ASP A 49 -3.54 -9.17 -9.16
N ASN A 50 -2.37 -8.56 -8.95
CA ASN A 50 -1.10 -9.25 -8.79
C ASN A 50 -0.61 -9.17 -7.34
N ILE A 51 -0.76 -10.27 -6.61
CA ILE A 51 -0.36 -10.41 -5.20
C ILE A 51 1.16 -10.21 -5.04
N SER A 52 1.98 -10.76 -5.94
CA SER A 52 3.45 -10.62 -5.89
C SER A 52 3.87 -9.14 -6.01
N HIS A 53 3.17 -8.38 -6.85
CA HIS A 53 3.40 -6.94 -6.97
C HIS A 53 3.05 -6.20 -5.66
N PHE A 54 1.90 -6.51 -5.05
CA PHE A 54 1.50 -5.98 -3.75
C PHE A 54 2.54 -6.30 -2.66
N ILE A 55 3.00 -7.57 -2.56
CA ILE A 55 4.00 -7.99 -1.57
C ILE A 55 5.30 -7.20 -1.74
N ARG A 56 5.75 -7.00 -2.99
CA ARG A 56 6.98 -6.25 -3.28
C ARG A 56 6.84 -4.79 -2.86
N LEU A 57 5.72 -4.14 -3.21
CA LEU A 57 5.45 -2.76 -2.82
C LEU A 57 5.35 -2.60 -1.30
N PHE A 58 4.65 -3.51 -0.62
CA PHE A 58 4.53 -3.49 0.83
C PHE A 58 5.89 -3.65 1.51
N LYS A 59 6.73 -4.57 1.02
CA LYS A 59 8.09 -4.76 1.53
C LYS A 59 8.98 -3.53 1.28
N GLN A 60 8.83 -2.87 0.13
CA GLN A 60 9.58 -1.66 -0.18
C GLN A 60 9.21 -0.51 0.77
N GLU A 61 7.93 -0.34 1.10
CA GLU A 61 7.48 0.72 2.02
C GLU A 61 7.75 0.43 3.50
N TYR A 62 7.63 -0.84 3.94
CA TYR A 62 7.68 -1.18 5.37
C TYR A 62 8.87 -2.07 5.78
N GLY A 63 9.76 -2.40 4.84
CA GLY A 63 10.95 -3.22 5.09
C GLY A 63 10.70 -4.72 5.31
N MET A 64 9.44 -5.15 5.40
CA MET A 64 9.06 -6.55 5.64
C MET A 64 7.85 -6.97 4.80
N THR A 65 7.71 -8.27 4.57
CA THR A 65 6.56 -8.78 3.80
C THR A 65 5.24 -8.64 4.59
N PRO A 66 4.07 -8.58 3.91
CA PRO A 66 2.77 -8.56 4.59
C PRO A 66 2.57 -9.72 5.56
N LYS A 67 3.08 -10.91 5.23
CA LYS A 67 2.99 -12.10 6.09
C LYS A 67 3.86 -11.98 7.34
N GLN A 68 5.09 -11.49 7.20
CA GLN A 68 5.95 -11.19 8.35
C GLN A 68 5.33 -10.11 9.24
N TYR A 69 4.74 -9.07 8.64
CA TYR A 69 4.02 -8.04 9.37
C TYR A 69 2.86 -8.62 10.19
N GLN A 70 2.06 -9.51 9.59
CA GLN A 70 0.95 -10.19 10.25
C GLN A 70 1.44 -11.03 11.44
N LEU A 71 2.50 -11.83 11.27
CA LEU A 71 3.08 -12.64 12.34
C LEU A 71 3.63 -11.79 13.51
N ASN A 72 4.29 -10.67 13.20
CA ASN A 72 4.80 -9.75 14.21
C ASN A 72 3.68 -9.10 15.02
N GLN A 73 2.52 -8.81 14.40
CA GLN A 73 1.37 -8.28 15.13
C GLN A 73 0.71 -9.32 16.06
N SER A 74 0.72 -10.60 15.68
CA SER A 74 0.20 -11.68 16.51
C SER A 74 1.00 -11.89 17.80
N SER A 75 2.29 -11.55 17.79
CA SER A 75 3.19 -11.72 18.96
C SER A 75 3.08 -10.59 20.00
N ILE A 76 2.22 -9.58 19.77
CA ILE A 76 1.98 -8.45 20.69
C ILE A 76 0.58 -8.56 21.33
N LYS A 77 -0.13 -9.67 21.13
CA LYS A 77 -1.39 -9.97 21.82
C LYS A 77 -1.18 -10.84 23.04
#